data_AF-A0A2G5X2Q1-F1
#
_entry.id   AF-A0A2G5X2Q1-F1
#
_cell.length_a   1.000
_cell.length_b   1.000
_cell.length_c   1.000
_cell.angle_alpha   90.00
_cell.angle_beta   90.00
_cell.angle_gamma   90.00
#
_symmetry.space_group_name_H-M   'P 1'
#
loop_
_entity.id
_entity.type
_entity.pdbx_description
1 polymer ?
#
loop_
_entity_poly.entity_id
_entity_poly.type
_entity_poly.pdbx_seq_one_letter_code
_entity_poly.pdbx_strand_id
1 'polypeptide(L)'
;MRNKAMLIGAVRAGKSTLTNALLGRKVEAFKTQTLSYYDWIVDTPGEYTENPMFYKNIMATALEVTHVLYLQDATSEKLIFPPGFSMGIPKLPIGVITKCDLPEADIDRSLGMLKTVMNVGPIVMISSKTGMGIKHIKELTKLNDIHAMRHYVESEADKHLIFHG
;
A
#
# COMPACT_ATOMS: atom_id res chain seq x y z
N MET A 1 4.56 0.31 17.90
CA MET A 1 5.52 -0.38 17.00
C MET A 1 6.65 0.60 16.64
N ARG A 2 7.88 0.13 16.38
CA ARG A 2 9.00 1.02 15.94
C ARG A 2 8.86 1.45 14.48
N ASN A 3 8.29 0.59 13.65
CA ASN A 3 8.10 0.84 12.23
C ASN A 3 6.81 1.62 11.99
N LYS A 4 6.90 2.61 11.10
CA LYS A 4 5.76 3.38 10.60
C LYS A 4 5.60 3.17 9.10
N ALA A 5 4.36 3.17 8.62
CA ALA A 5 4.00 2.93 7.23
C ALA A 5 3.18 4.10 6.68
N MET A 6 3.59 4.62 5.52
CA MET A 6 2.83 5.62 4.78
C MET A 6 1.99 4.93 3.69
N LEU A 7 0.71 5.28 3.57
CA LEU A 7 -0.16 4.80 2.49
C LEU A 7 -0.25 5.86 1.41
N ILE A 8 0.00 5.47 0.16
CA ILE A 8 -0.11 6.32 -1.02
C ILE A 8 -0.91 5.60 -2.11
N GLY A 9 -1.72 6.34 -2.86
CA GLY A 9 -2.59 5.80 -3.91
C GLY A 9 -3.70 6.77 -4.26
N ALA A 10 -4.39 6.49 -5.37
CA ALA A 10 -5.42 7.37 -5.93
C ALA A 10 -6.53 7.72 -4.92
N VAL A 11 -7.26 8.79 -5.21
CA VAL A 11 -8.49 9.09 -4.49
C VAL A 11 -9.43 7.88 -4.64
N ARG A 12 -10.03 7.41 -3.54
CA ARG A 12 -10.88 6.20 -3.47
C ARG A 12 -10.18 4.86 -3.71
N ALA A 13 -8.84 4.81 -3.73
CA ALA A 13 -8.07 3.55 -3.75
C ALA A 13 -8.14 2.71 -2.46
N GLY A 14 -9.00 3.07 -1.49
CA GLY A 14 -9.19 2.28 -0.27
C GLY A 14 -8.25 2.59 0.89
N LYS A 15 -7.44 3.66 0.83
CA LYS A 15 -6.48 4.07 1.90
C LYS A 15 -7.12 4.09 3.29
N SER A 16 -8.13 4.93 3.51
CA SER A 16 -8.76 5.09 4.84
C SER A 16 -9.44 3.80 5.33
N THR A 17 -10.05 3.03 4.43
CA THR A 17 -10.65 1.72 4.76
C THR A 17 -9.58 0.71 5.16
N LEU A 18 -8.43 0.69 4.48
CA LEU A 18 -7.28 -0.13 4.84
C LEU A 18 -6.69 0.28 6.19
N THR A 19 -6.52 1.58 6.44
CA THR A 19 -6.08 2.10 7.75
C THR A 19 -6.95 1.55 8.88
N ASN A 20 -8.28 1.61 8.75
CA ASN A 20 -9.20 1.09 9.75
C ASN A 20 -9.07 -0.42 9.96
N ALA A 21 -8.96 -1.19 8.87
CA ALA A 21 -8.76 -2.65 8.93
C ALA A 21 -7.43 -3.02 9.63
N LEU A 22 -6.36 -2.29 9.33
CA LEU A 22 -5.04 -2.50 9.94
C LEU A 22 -5.03 -2.19 11.44
N LEU A 23 -5.74 -1.14 11.86
CA LEU A 23 -5.83 -0.73 13.26
C LEU A 23 -6.90 -1.50 14.05
N GLY A 24 -7.67 -2.38 13.40
CA GLY A 24 -8.79 -3.09 14.05
C GLY A 24 -9.91 -2.15 14.52
N ARG A 25 -10.02 -0.95 13.92
CA ARG A 25 -10.99 0.08 14.29
C ARG A 25 -12.24 -0.06 13.41
N LYS A 26 -13.42 -0.18 14.03
CA LYS A 26 -14.74 -0.14 13.34
C LYS A 26 -15.28 1.29 13.22
N VAL A 27 -14.45 2.25 12.83
CA VAL A 27 -14.91 3.65 12.67
C VAL A 27 -15.24 3.89 11.20
N GLU A 28 -16.29 4.68 10.92
CA GLU A 28 -16.61 5.12 9.57
C GLU A 28 -15.43 5.89 8.93
N ALA A 29 -15.13 5.58 7.67
CA ALA A 29 -14.05 6.23 6.95
C ALA A 29 -14.44 7.67 6.58
N PHE A 30 -13.99 8.65 7.37
CA PHE A 30 -14.09 10.06 6.97
C PHE A 30 -13.09 10.40 5.87
N LYS A 31 -13.49 11.29 4.95
CA LYS A 31 -12.66 11.73 3.82
C LYS A 31 -11.45 12.51 4.34
N THR A 32 -10.25 11.94 4.19
CA THR A 32 -8.98 12.53 4.63
C THR A 32 -8.65 13.79 3.80
N GLN A 33 -8.76 14.99 4.40
CA GLN A 33 -8.31 16.26 3.79
C GLN A 33 -7.00 16.80 4.41
N THR A 34 -6.36 16.03 5.30
CA THR A 34 -5.12 16.41 6.02
C THR A 34 -4.31 15.15 6.35
N LEU A 35 -2.96 15.25 6.36
CA LEU A 35 -2.07 14.19 6.86
C LEU A 35 -2.55 13.69 8.22
N SER A 36 -2.87 12.41 8.31
CA SER A 36 -3.40 11.81 9.54
C SER A 36 -2.48 10.73 10.06
N TYR A 37 -2.02 10.89 11.30
CA TYR A 37 -1.17 9.93 11.99
C TYR A 37 -2.03 9.05 12.88
N TYR A 38 -2.07 7.75 12.60
CA TYR A 38 -2.82 6.77 13.38
C TYR A 38 -1.90 5.64 13.85
N ASP A 39 -1.46 5.70 15.10
CA ASP A 39 -0.52 4.74 15.72
C ASP A 39 0.77 4.59 14.86
N TRP A 40 0.84 3.57 14.01
CA TRP A 40 1.96 3.31 13.12
C TRP A 40 1.69 3.65 11.64
N ILE A 41 0.50 4.16 11.31
CA ILE A 41 0.06 4.48 9.95
C ILE A 41 0.05 5.98 9.71
N VAL A 42 0.60 6.40 8.58
CA VAL A 42 0.49 7.76 8.04
C VAL A 42 -0.41 7.72 6.81
N ASP A 43 -1.64 8.19 6.94
CA ASP A 43 -2.60 8.29 5.84
C ASP A 43 -2.41 9.63 5.10
N THR A 44 -2.18 9.55 3.78
CA THR A 44 -1.96 10.72 2.93
C THR A 44 -3.20 11.03 2.09
N PRO A 45 -3.51 12.31 1.83
CA PRO A 45 -4.55 12.67 0.85
C PRO A 45 -4.25 12.05 -0.53
N GLY A 46 -5.27 11.52 -1.21
CA GLY A 46 -5.06 10.88 -2.53
C GLY A 46 -4.57 11.87 -3.59
N GLU A 47 -4.93 13.13 -3.43
CA GLU A 47 -4.48 14.25 -4.25
C GLU A 47 -2.95 14.37 -4.27
N TYR A 48 -2.26 13.92 -3.22
CA TYR A 48 -0.80 14.02 -3.13
C TYR A 48 -0.10 13.16 -4.18
N THR A 49 -0.75 12.07 -4.58
CA THR A 49 -0.24 11.15 -5.60
C THR A 49 -0.73 11.45 -7.01
N GLU A 50 -1.83 12.21 -7.14
CA GLU A 50 -2.41 12.55 -8.46
C GLU A 50 -1.85 13.86 -9.05
N ASN A 51 -1.23 14.72 -8.22
CA ASN A 51 -0.62 15.96 -8.66
C ASN A 51 0.86 16.02 -8.25
N PRO A 52 1.81 16.06 -9.21
CA PRO A 52 3.26 16.11 -8.95
C PRO A 52 3.71 17.25 -8.02
N MET A 53 2.96 18.35 -7.94
CA MET A 53 3.25 19.46 -7.03
C MET A 53 3.25 19.06 -5.54
N PHE A 54 2.60 17.95 -5.20
CA PHE A 54 2.55 17.41 -3.84
C PHE A 54 3.59 16.32 -3.57
N TYR A 55 4.43 15.94 -4.53
CA TYR A 55 5.50 14.96 -4.29
C TYR A 55 6.47 15.41 -3.21
N LYS A 56 6.71 16.72 -3.06
CA LYS A 56 7.48 17.27 -1.94
C LYS A 56 6.90 16.87 -0.58
N ASN A 57 5.57 16.78 -0.45
CA ASN A 57 4.92 16.38 0.79
C ASN A 57 5.09 14.87 1.02
N ILE A 58 5.02 14.05 -0.04
CA ILE A 58 5.32 12.61 0.03
C ILE A 58 6.75 12.40 0.49
N MET A 59 7.72 13.12 -0.10
CA MET A 59 9.14 12.99 0.26
C MET A 59 9.43 13.45 1.68
N ALA A 60 8.84 14.56 2.12
CA ALA A 60 8.95 15.03 3.49
C ALA A 60 8.37 13.99 4.48
N THR A 61 7.18 13.46 4.18
CA THR A 61 6.54 12.43 5.02
C THR A 61 7.33 11.13 5.04
N ALA A 62 8.01 10.78 3.93
CA ALA A 62 8.85 9.60 3.83
C ALA A 62 9.98 9.60 4.88
N LEU A 63 10.47 10.78 5.31
CA LEU A 63 11.50 10.90 6.34
C LEU A 63 11.05 10.33 7.70
N GLU A 64 9.75 10.32 7.97
CA GLU A 64 9.18 9.89 9.24
C GLU A 64 8.74 8.42 9.26
N VAL A 65 8.78 7.74 8.12
CA VAL A 65 8.33 6.36 7.98
C VAL A 65 9.45 5.42 7.59
N THR A 66 9.17 4.12 7.74
CA THR A 66 10.04 3.00 7.38
C THR A 66 9.54 2.29 6.11
N HIS A 67 8.23 2.27 5.92
CA HIS A 67 7.54 1.54 4.86
C HIS A 67 6.67 2.48 4.04
N VAL A 68 6.50 2.14 2.77
CA VAL A 68 5.55 2.81 1.88
C VAL A 68 4.67 1.77 1.20
N LEU A 69 3.36 1.93 1.37
CA LEU A 69 2.35 1.06 0.78
C LEU A 69 1.79 1.76 -0.47
N TYR A 70 2.02 1.15 -1.64
CA TYR A 70 1.54 1.63 -2.94
C TYR A 70 0.22 0.95 -3.26
N LEU A 71 -0.88 1.68 -3.11
CA LEU A 71 -2.24 1.13 -3.30
C LEU A 71 -2.70 1.28 -4.74
N GLN A 72 -3.04 0.15 -5.36
CA GLN A 72 -3.79 0.08 -6.61
C GLN A 72 -5.19 -0.48 -6.32
N ASP A 73 -6.21 0.15 -6.87
CA ASP A 73 -7.59 -0.34 -6.81
C ASP A 73 -7.81 -1.40 -7.89
N ALA A 74 -8.22 -2.62 -7.52
CA ALA A 74 -8.46 -3.71 -8.45
C ALA A 74 -9.51 -3.38 -9.51
N THR A 75 -10.47 -2.51 -9.19
CA THR A 75 -11.53 -2.10 -10.12
C THR A 75 -11.13 -0.89 -10.98
N SER A 76 -9.95 -0.28 -10.74
CA SER A 76 -9.51 0.92 -11.45
C SER A 76 -8.61 0.58 -12.62
N GLU A 77 -8.94 1.13 -13.79
CA GLU A 77 -8.12 1.06 -15.00
C GLU A 77 -6.99 2.09 -15.01
N LYS A 78 -7.05 3.05 -14.08
CA LYS A 78 -6.08 4.14 -14.01
C LYS A 78 -4.95 3.77 -13.07
N LEU A 79 -3.73 3.87 -13.56
CA LEU A 79 -2.52 3.95 -12.75
C LEU A 79 -2.12 5.41 -12.58
N ILE A 80 -1.99 5.85 -11.33
CA ILE A 80 -1.63 7.24 -11.02
C ILE A 80 -0.13 7.44 -10.76
N PHE A 81 0.60 6.35 -10.55
CA PHE A 81 2.03 6.39 -10.27
C PHE A 81 2.82 6.38 -11.58
N PRO A 82 3.89 7.20 -11.69
CA PRO A 82 4.87 7.02 -12.74
C PRO A 82 5.56 5.65 -12.64
N PRO A 83 6.07 5.10 -13.77
CA PRO A 83 6.94 3.93 -13.72
C PRO A 83 8.16 4.16 -12.82
N GLY A 84 8.53 3.17 -12.03
CA GLY A 84 9.66 3.22 -11.10
C GLY A 84 9.50 4.19 -9.93
N PHE A 85 8.29 4.71 -9.67
CA PHE A 85 8.06 5.73 -8.62
C PHE A 85 8.62 5.33 -7.24
N SER A 86 8.60 4.03 -6.92
CA SER A 86 9.19 3.53 -5.67
C SER A 86 10.70 3.76 -5.54
N MET A 87 11.45 3.81 -6.66
CA MET A 87 12.90 4.00 -6.64
C MET A 87 13.29 5.39 -6.13
N GLY A 88 12.40 6.37 -6.24
CA GLY A 88 12.61 7.73 -5.71
C GLY A 88 12.40 7.84 -4.20
N ILE A 89 11.92 6.78 -3.54
CA ILE A 89 11.60 6.79 -2.10
C ILE A 89 12.41 5.69 -1.40
N PRO A 90 13.50 6.03 -0.67
CA PRO A 90 14.41 5.04 -0.07
C PRO A 90 13.81 4.42 1.20
N LYS A 91 12.71 3.66 1.03
CA LYS A 91 11.91 3.04 2.08
C LYS A 91 11.50 1.64 1.62
N LEU A 92 11.09 0.78 2.55
CA LEU A 92 10.67 -0.58 2.21
C LEU A 92 9.31 -0.54 1.49
N PRO A 93 9.26 -0.92 0.20
CA PRO A 93 8.04 -0.80 -0.59
C PRO A 93 7.16 -2.03 -0.40
N ILE A 94 5.84 -1.82 -0.31
CA ILE A 94 4.84 -2.88 -0.31
C ILE A 94 3.76 -2.49 -1.33
N GLY A 95 3.54 -3.32 -2.34
CA GLY A 95 2.44 -3.16 -3.27
C GLY A 95 1.16 -3.68 -2.64
N VAL A 96 0.04 -2.97 -2.80
CA VAL A 96 -1.24 -3.39 -2.25
C VAL A 96 -2.31 -3.27 -3.34
N ILE A 97 -2.89 -4.41 -3.74
CA ILE A 97 -4.05 -4.44 -4.63
C ILE A 97 -5.29 -4.51 -3.75
N THR A 98 -6.10 -3.45 -3.76
CA THR A 98 -7.29 -3.32 -2.92
C THR A 98 -8.56 -3.77 -3.64
N LYS A 99 -9.62 -4.06 -2.86
CA LYS A 99 -10.96 -4.40 -3.35
C LYS A 99 -11.02 -5.66 -4.23
N CYS A 100 -10.13 -6.61 -3.98
CA CYS A 100 -10.10 -7.88 -4.69
C CYS A 100 -11.34 -8.77 -4.45
N ASP A 101 -12.23 -8.39 -3.52
CA ASP A 101 -13.52 -9.05 -3.28
C ASP A 101 -14.63 -8.63 -4.26
N LEU A 102 -14.44 -7.55 -5.02
CA LEU A 102 -15.47 -7.04 -5.93
C LEU A 102 -15.50 -7.84 -7.25
N PRO A 103 -16.69 -8.05 -7.85
CA PRO A 103 -16.81 -8.78 -9.09
C PRO A 103 -16.14 -8.07 -10.28
N GLU A 104 -15.97 -6.74 -10.21
CA GLU A 104 -15.27 -5.95 -11.23
C GLU A 104 -13.74 -5.90 -11.02
N ALA A 105 -13.22 -6.63 -10.03
CA ALA A 105 -11.79 -6.64 -9.73
C ALA A 105 -11.00 -7.33 -10.86
N ASP A 106 -10.06 -6.60 -11.44
CA ASP A 106 -9.06 -7.14 -12.37
C ASP A 106 -7.69 -7.16 -11.68
N ILE A 107 -7.38 -8.31 -11.08
CA ILE A 107 -6.17 -8.54 -10.29
C ILE A 107 -4.93 -8.56 -11.19
N ASP A 108 -5.00 -9.21 -12.35
CA ASP A 108 -3.85 -9.38 -13.23
C ASP A 108 -3.39 -8.05 -13.83
N ARG A 109 -4.33 -7.21 -14.27
CA ARG A 109 -4.03 -5.86 -14.71
C ARG A 109 -3.44 -5.01 -13.60
N SER A 110 -4.05 -5.05 -12.42
CA SER A 110 -3.60 -4.26 -11.26
C SER A 110 -2.20 -4.69 -10.80
N LEU A 111 -1.92 -5.98 -10.90
CA LEU A 111 -0.61 -6.56 -10.67
C LEU A 111 0.41 -6.05 -11.70
N GLY A 112 0.06 -6.09 -12.99
CA GLY A 112 0.88 -5.53 -14.06
C GLY A 112 1.22 -4.06 -13.80
N MET A 113 0.22 -3.26 -13.42
CA MET A 113 0.40 -1.86 -13.06
C MET A 113 1.39 -1.68 -11.89
N LEU A 114 1.19 -2.37 -10.76
CA LEU A 114 2.09 -2.23 -9.60
C LEU A 114 3.51 -2.70 -9.89
N LYS A 115 3.70 -3.73 -10.72
CA LYS A 115 5.04 -4.15 -11.19
C LYS A 115 5.76 -3.07 -11.99
N THR A 116 5.06 -2.14 -12.64
CA THR A 116 5.72 -1.00 -13.28
C THR A 116 6.15 0.08 -12.28
N VAL A 117 5.49 0.16 -11.12
CA VAL A 117 5.73 1.16 -10.07
C VAL A 117 6.88 0.73 -9.14
N MET A 118 6.92 -0.57 -8.86
CA MET A 118 7.85 -1.19 -7.92
C MET A 118 8.96 -1.92 -8.67
N ASN A 119 10.22 -1.72 -8.28
CA ASN A 119 11.32 -2.50 -8.84
C ASN A 119 11.52 -3.83 -8.09
N VAL A 120 11.27 -3.84 -6.77
CA VAL A 120 11.42 -5.01 -5.93
C VAL A 120 10.48 -4.91 -4.73
N GLY A 121 9.92 -6.02 -4.27
CA GLY A 121 9.19 -6.11 -3.01
C GLY A 121 7.91 -6.95 -3.05
N PRO A 122 7.29 -7.14 -1.88
CA PRO A 122 6.05 -7.87 -1.76
C PRO A 122 4.88 -7.10 -2.41
N ILE A 123 3.95 -7.82 -3.02
CA ILE A 123 2.64 -7.32 -3.44
C ILE A 123 1.56 -8.16 -2.79
N VAL A 124 0.64 -7.51 -2.08
CA VAL A 124 -0.44 -8.16 -1.32
C VAL A 124 -1.79 -7.83 -1.95
N MET A 125 -2.54 -8.87 -2.29
CA MET A 125 -3.96 -8.76 -2.69
C MET A 125 -4.82 -8.73 -1.44
N ILE A 126 -5.69 -7.73 -1.33
CA ILE A 126 -6.49 -7.54 -0.12
C ILE A 126 -7.95 -7.23 -0.38
N SER A 127 -8.74 -7.52 0.64
CA SER A 127 -10.03 -6.89 0.86
C SER A 127 -10.09 -6.39 2.30
N SER A 128 -10.16 -5.07 2.48
CA SER A 128 -10.35 -4.47 3.80
C SER A 128 -11.74 -4.77 4.38
N LYS A 129 -12.71 -5.19 3.55
CA LYS A 129 -14.05 -5.58 4.00
C LYS A 129 -14.10 -7.00 4.54
N THR A 130 -13.49 -7.95 3.84
CA THR A 130 -13.49 -9.37 4.25
C THR A 130 -12.33 -9.71 5.18
N GLY A 131 -11.30 -8.86 5.25
CA GLY A 131 -10.08 -9.10 6.02
C GLY A 131 -9.00 -9.88 5.25
N MET A 132 -9.27 -10.28 4.00
CA MET A 132 -8.32 -10.98 3.15
C MET A 132 -7.00 -10.20 3.01
N GLY A 133 -5.88 -10.89 3.21
CA GLY A 133 -4.52 -10.36 3.05
C GLY A 133 -4.06 -9.31 4.08
N ILE A 134 -4.95 -8.87 4.99
CA ILE A 134 -4.62 -7.86 6.01
C ILE A 134 -3.52 -8.35 6.98
N LYS A 135 -3.50 -9.65 7.32
CA LYS A 135 -2.44 -10.26 8.13
C LYS A 135 -1.06 -10.04 7.48
N HIS A 136 -0.93 -10.27 6.18
CA HIS A 136 0.37 -10.17 5.52
C HIS A 136 0.91 -8.74 5.54
N ILE A 137 0.06 -7.73 5.37
CA ILE A 137 0.50 -6.34 5.52
C ILE A 137 1.06 -6.08 6.92
N LYS A 138 0.40 -6.58 7.98
CA LYS A 138 0.87 -6.42 9.37
C LYS A 138 2.18 -7.13 9.65
N GLU A 139 2.41 -8.31 9.09
CA GLU A 139 3.67 -9.03 9.29
C GLU A 139 4.81 -8.39 8.50
N LEU A 140 4.57 -8.03 7.24
CA LEU A 140 5.57 -7.37 6.39
C LEU A 140 6.07 -6.07 7.02
N THR A 141 5.20 -5.25 7.63
CA THR A 141 5.60 -3.97 8.24
C THR A 141 6.43 -4.13 9.52
N LYS A 142 6.54 -5.34 10.08
CA LYS A 142 7.46 -5.64 11.20
C LYS A 142 8.89 -5.97 10.73
N LEU A 143 9.06 -6.31 9.45
CA LEU A 143 10.34 -6.69 8.87
C LEU A 143 11.14 -5.42 8.52
N ASN A 144 12.46 -5.53 8.51
CA ASN A 144 13.36 -4.36 8.44
C ASN A 144 14.21 -4.30 7.17
N ASP A 145 14.09 -5.31 6.31
CA ASP A 145 14.81 -5.37 5.04
C ASP A 145 14.06 -6.24 4.02
N ILE A 146 14.45 -6.08 2.77
CA ILE A 146 13.82 -6.71 1.62
C ILE A 146 14.02 -8.24 1.58
N HIS A 147 15.11 -8.75 2.15
CA HIS A 147 15.42 -10.18 2.16
C HIS A 147 14.51 -10.91 3.15
N ALA A 148 14.30 -10.32 4.34
CA ALA A 148 13.34 -10.81 5.32
C ALA A 148 11.92 -10.81 4.74
N MET A 149 11.53 -9.75 4.02
CA MET A 149 10.23 -9.71 3.33
C MET A 149 10.08 -10.80 2.28
N ARG A 150 11.12 -11.04 1.46
CA ARG A 150 11.14 -12.10 0.46
C ARG A 150 10.95 -13.47 1.12
N HIS A 151 11.74 -13.75 2.15
CA HIS A 151 11.66 -15.01 2.87
C HIS A 151 10.26 -15.25 3.46
N TYR A 152 9.65 -14.22 4.05
CA TYR A 152 8.27 -14.31 4.55
C TYR A 152 7.28 -14.68 3.44
N VAL A 153 7.34 -14.00 2.29
CA VAL A 153 6.46 -14.28 1.15
C VAL A 153 6.62 -15.71 0.65
N GLU A 154 7.86 -16.16 0.48
CA GLU A 154 8.17 -17.51 0.01
C GLU A 154 7.71 -18.60 1.00
N SER A 155 7.68 -18.28 2.30
CA SER A 155 7.28 -19.21 3.36
C SER A 155 5.77 -19.36 3.57
N GLU A 156 4.96 -18.32 3.34
CA GLU A 156 3.51 -18.37 3.60
C GLU A 156 2.74 -19.16 2.53
N ALA A 157 3.28 -19.31 1.31
CA ALA A 157 2.67 -20.02 0.19
C ALA A 157 1.20 -19.61 -0.11
N ASP A 158 0.85 -18.35 0.15
CA ASP A 158 -0.49 -17.80 -0.05
C ASP A 158 -0.65 -17.21 -1.46
N LYS A 159 -1.68 -17.62 -2.19
CA LYS A 159 -1.98 -17.10 -3.55
C LYS A 159 -2.27 -15.59 -3.59
N HIS A 160 -2.58 -14.97 -2.46
CA HIS A 160 -2.84 -13.54 -2.32
C HIS A 160 -1.59 -12.74 -1.96
N LEU A 161 -0.42 -13.38 -1.89
CA LEU A 161 0.84 -12.78 -1.55
C LEU A 161 1.91 -13.20 -2.56
N ILE A 162 2.56 -12.23 -3.17
CA ILE A 162 3.62 -12.50 -4.15
C ILE A 162 4.82 -11.60 -3.88
N PHE A 163 5.98 -12.00 -4.40
CA PHE A 163 7.17 -11.19 -4.40
C PHE A 163 7.52 -10.80 -5.84
N HIS A 164 7.78 -9.52 -6.08
CA HIS A 164 8.25 -9.01 -7.36
C HIS A 164 9.74 -8.65 -7.28
N GLY A 165 10.49 -9.10 -8.30
CA GLY A 165 11.95 -8.92 -8.39
C GLY A 165 12.75 -9.95 -7.61
#